data_AF-A0A4Y2P271-F1
#
_entry.id   AF-A0A4Y2P271-F1
#
_cell.length_a   1.000
_cell.length_b   1.000
_cell.length_c   1.000
_cell.angle_alpha   90.00
_cell.angle_beta   90.00
_cell.angle_gamma   90.00
#
_symmetry.space_group_name_H-M   'P 1'
#
loop_
_entity.id
_entity.type
_entity.pdbx_description
1 polymer ?
#
loop_
_entity_poly.entity_id
_entity_poly.type
_entity_poly.pdbx_seq_one_letter_code
_entity_poly.pdbx_strand_id
1 'polypeptide(L)' 'MYDVLQHPPYSPDLSPSDFHLFGPLKQHLGDKHFAYDDVQHEVLLWMRQQPKEFYAAGIGELIKRWDKCINIGGDYVEN' A
#
# COMPACT_ATOMS: atom_id res chain seq x y z
N MET A 1 2.14 19.74 -14.32
CA MET A 1 3.00 19.89 -13.13
C MET A 1 2.31 19.17 -11.99
N TYR A 2 3.02 18.40 -11.20
CA TYR A 2 2.47 17.72 -10.02
C TYR A 2 3.20 18.22 -8.78
N ASP A 3 2.51 18.22 -7.64
CA ASP A 3 3.08 18.55 -6.35
C ASP A 3 3.58 17.29 -5.65
N VAL A 4 4.70 17.42 -4.93
CA VAL A 4 5.27 16.32 -4.15
C VAL A 4 4.76 16.43 -2.72
N LEU A 5 4.06 15.40 -2.27
CA LEU A 5 3.60 15.32 -0.88
C LEU A 5 4.80 14.99 0.03
N GLN A 6 4.89 15.70 1.17
CA GLN A 6 5.91 15.41 2.18
C GLN A 6 5.64 14.05 2.81
N HIS A 7 6.67 13.22 2.93
CA HIS A 7 6.60 11.90 3.56
C HIS A 7 7.68 11.79 4.64
N PRO A 8 7.31 11.56 5.91
CA PRO A 8 8.28 11.40 6.99
C PRO A 8 9.13 10.12 6.80
N PRO A 9 10.38 10.13 7.29
CA PRO A 9 11.23 8.95 7.23
C PRO A 9 10.68 7.81 8.10
N TYR A 10 10.87 6.57 7.64
CA TYR A 10 10.47 5.35 8.37
C TYR A 10 8.98 5.22 8.69
N SER A 11 8.09 5.78 7.86
CA SER A 11 6.63 5.74 8.09
C SER A 11 5.87 4.89 7.05
N PRO A 12 6.13 3.57 6.96
CA PRO A 12 5.39 2.70 6.05
C PRO A 12 3.90 2.62 6.42
N ASP A 13 3.56 2.83 7.69
CA ASP A 13 2.19 2.97 8.19
C ASP A 13 1.45 4.19 7.62
N LEU A 14 2.17 5.15 7.01
CA LEU A 14 1.60 6.30 6.28
C LEU A 14 1.73 6.20 4.77
N SER A 15 2.15 5.05 4.24
CA SER A 15 2.29 4.77 2.81
C SER A 15 1.21 3.79 2.34
N PRO A 16 0.25 4.20 1.48
CA PRO A 16 -0.80 3.30 0.99
C PRO A 16 -0.25 2.06 0.28
N SER A 17 0.92 2.17 -0.35
CA SER A 17 1.59 1.02 -0.96
C SER A 17 1.93 -0.05 0.09
N ASP A 18 2.44 0.36 1.25
CA ASP A 18 2.92 -0.53 2.29
C ASP A 18 1.78 -1.09 3.14
N PHE A 19 0.87 -0.24 3.63
CA PHE A 19 -0.18 -0.69 4.55
C PHE A 19 -1.39 -1.33 3.86
N HIS A 20 -1.60 -1.10 2.55
CA HIS A 20 -2.80 -1.56 1.85
C HIS A 20 -2.50 -2.43 0.62
N LEU A 21 -1.57 -2.03 -0.25
CA LEU A 21 -1.34 -2.73 -1.53
C LEU A 21 -0.46 -3.97 -1.38
N PHE A 22 0.70 -3.83 -0.73
CA PHE A 22 1.72 -4.88 -0.72
C PHE A 22 1.38 -6.07 0.16
N GLY A 23 0.56 -5.90 1.21
CA GLY A 23 0.10 -7.02 2.04
C GLY A 23 -0.67 -8.06 1.21
N PRO A 24 -1.80 -7.69 0.60
CA PRO A 24 -2.57 -8.57 -0.28
C PRO A 24 -1.77 -9.10 -1.48
N LEU A 25 -0.91 -8.26 -2.08
CA LEU A 25 -0.06 -8.71 -3.19
C LEU A 25 0.92 -9.79 -2.73
N LYS A 26 1.59 -9.61 -1.59
CA LYS A 26 2.50 -10.63 -1.03
C LYS A 26 1.77 -11.92 -0.71
N GLN A 27 0.54 -11.85 -0.20
CA GLN A 27 -0.29 -13.04 0.03
C GLN A 27 -0.60 -13.77 -1.28
N HIS A 28 -0.93 -13.06 -2.36
CA HIS A 28 -1.17 -13.65 -3.67
C HIS A 28 0.06 -14.28 -4.31
N LEU A 29 1.25 -13.72 -4.04
CA LEU A 29 2.52 -14.20 -4.56
C LEU A 29 3.16 -15.30 -3.70
N GLY A 30 2.82 -15.38 -2.41
CA GLY A 30 3.54 -16.19 -1.42
C GLY A 30 3.64 -17.68 -1.73
N ASP A 31 2.65 -18.22 -2.44
CA ASP A 31 2.58 -19.66 -2.77
C ASP A 31 3.07 -19.98 -4.21
N LYS A 32 3.66 -19.01 -4.91
CA LYS A 32 4.03 -19.14 -6.32
C LYS A 32 5.54 -19.13 -6.53
N HIS A 33 6.01 -20.04 -7.39
CA HIS A 33 7.36 -20.04 -7.92
C HIS A 33 7.34 -19.52 -9.37
N PHE A 34 8.13 -18.50 -9.65
CA PHE A 34 8.19 -17.85 -10.96
C PHE A 34 9.57 -18.08 -11.60
N ALA A 35 9.61 -18.24 -12.92
CA ALA A 35 10.81 -17.87 -13.66
C ALA A 35 10.93 -16.34 -13.73
N TYR A 36 12.11 -15.80 -14.03
CA TYR A 36 12.42 -14.36 -13.86
C TYR A 36 11.41 -13.41 -14.53
N ASP A 37 10.93 -13.73 -15.73
CA ASP A 37 10.02 -12.87 -16.49
C ASP A 37 8.53 -13.03 -16.10
N ASP A 38 8.17 -14.13 -15.41
CA ASP A 38 6.76 -14.45 -15.11
C ASP A 38 6.19 -13.59 -13.97
N VAL A 39 7.05 -13.16 -13.04
CA VAL A 39 6.61 -12.42 -11.85
C VAL A 39 6.02 -11.05 -12.20
N GLN A 40 6.60 -10.35 -13.18
CA GLN A 40 6.10 -9.05 -13.61
C GLN A 40 4.70 -9.18 -14.24
N HIS A 41 4.50 -10.22 -15.05
CA HIS A 41 3.20 -10.48 -15.66
C HIS A 41 2.14 -10.78 -14.60
N GLU A 42 2.46 -11.64 -13.64
CA GLU A 42 1.54 -12.01 -12.56
C GLU A 42 1.16 -10.81 -11.69
N VAL A 43 2.13 -9.98 -11.31
CA VAL A 43 1.87 -8.75 -10.54
C VAL A 43 0.92 -7.81 -11.31
N LEU A 44 1.17 -7.60 -12.61
CA LEU A 44 0.32 -6.75 -13.44
C LEU A 44 -1.10 -7.32 -13.60
N LEU A 45 -1.23 -8.64 -13.78
CA LEU A 45 -2.53 -9.31 -13.84
C LEU A 45 -3.29 -9.12 -12.53
N TRP A 46 -2.66 -9.40 -11.39
CA TRP A 46 -3.28 -9.26 -10.08
C TRP A 46 -3.75 -7.82 -9.84
N MET A 47 -2.92 -6.82 -10.14
CA MET A 47 -3.30 -5.41 -9.99
C MET A 47 -4.52 -5.05 -10.84
N ARG A 48 -4.59 -5.52 -12.09
CA ARG A 48 -5.73 -5.26 -12.99
C ARG A 48 -7.02 -5.94 -12.55
N GLN A 49 -6.93 -7.02 -11.78
CA GLN A 49 -8.08 -7.74 -11.25
C GLN A 49 -8.67 -7.08 -10.00
N GLN A 50 -7.92 -6.19 -9.33
CA GLN A 50 -8.45 -5.51 -8.15
C GLN A 50 -9.56 -4.53 -8.52
N PRO A 51 -10.66 -4.50 -7.77
CA PRO A 51 -11.74 -3.55 -8.01
C PRO A 51 -11.27 -2.11 -7.76
N LYS A 52 -11.89 -1.11 -8.39
CA LYS A 52 -11.51 0.30 -8.20
C LYS A 52 -11.64 0.72 -6.74
N GLU A 53 -12.62 0.15 -6.06
CA GLU A 53 -12.93 0.33 -4.65
C GLU A 53 -11.78 -0.12 -3.75
N PHE A 54 -11.00 -1.13 -4.16
CA PHE A 54 -9.80 -1.54 -3.43
C PHE A 54 -8.78 -0.40 -3.37
N TYR A 55 -8.49 0.24 -4.51
CA TYR A 55 -7.56 1.36 -4.55
C TYR A 55 -8.10 2.60 -3.83
N ALA A 56 -9.39 2.90 -4.02
CA ALA A 56 -10.05 4.01 -3.35
C ALA A 56 -10.03 3.85 -1.81
N ALA A 57 -10.22 2.63 -1.30
CA ALA A 57 -10.15 2.35 0.12
C ALA A 57 -8.76 2.63 0.70
N GLY A 58 -7.69 2.19 0.03
CA GLY A 58 -6.31 2.45 0.47
C GLY A 58 -5.96 3.93 0.55
N ILE A 59 -6.41 4.72 -0.44
CA ILE A 59 -6.23 6.18 -0.43
C ILE A 59 -7.13 6.84 0.63
N GLY A 60 -8.37 6.38 0.80
CA GLY A 60 -9.29 6.92 1.80
C GLY A 60 -8.82 6.69 3.25
N GLU A 61 -8.14 5.58 3.50
CA GLU A 61 -7.60 5.25 4.83
C GLU A 61 -6.43 6.15 5.24
N LEU A 62 -5.74 6.76 4.27
CA LEU A 62 -4.60 7.65 4.51
C LEU A 62 -4.96 8.84 5.41
N ILE A 63 -6.16 9.43 5.20
CA ILE A 63 -6.64 10.56 6.00
C ILE A 63 -6.80 10.16 7.47
N LYS A 64 -7.36 8.99 7.74
CA LYS A 64 -7.55 8.48 9.10
C LYS A 64 -6.22 8.17 9.78
N ARG A 65 -5.26 7.62 9.01
CA ARG A 65 -3.92 7.32 9.50
C ARG A 65 -3.15 8.60 9.86
N TRP A 66 -3.25 9.66 9.06
CA TRP A 66 -2.67 10.95 9.41
C TRP A 66 -3.26 11.52 10.70
N ASP A 67 -4.58 11.51 10.84
CA ASP A 67 -5.24 11.98 12.06
C ASP A 67 -4.79 11.18 13.29
N LYS A 68 -4.75 9.85 13.18
CA LYS A 68 -4.25 8.98 14.26
C LYS A 68 -2.79 9.26 14.60
N CYS A 69 -1.91 9.39 13.60
CA CYS A 69 -0.49 9.71 13.78
C CYS A 69 -0.31 11.04 14.56
N ILE A 70 -1.07 12.07 14.21
CA ILE A 70 -1.04 13.36 14.91
C ILE A 70 -1.51 13.18 16.37
N ASN A 71 -2.61 12.45 16.58
CA ASN A 71 -3.21 12.26 17.90
C ASN A 71 -2.33 11.44 18.86
N ILE A 72 -1.44 10.59 18.34
CA ILE A 72 -0.47 9.82 19.13
C ILE A 72 0.92 10.46 19.18
N GLY A 73 1.05 11.73 18.77
CA GLY A 73 2.31 12.47 18.85
C GLY A 73 3.39 12.02 17.88
N GLY A 74 3.00 11.45 16.73
CA GLY A 74 3.91 11.00 15.68
C GLY A 74 4.43 9.57 15.86
N ASP A 75 3.92 8.82 16.84
CA ASP A 75 4.22 7.39 16.98
C ASP A 75 3.57 6.55 15.86
N TYR A 76 3.94 5.28 15.77
CA TYR A 76 3.47 4.36 14.74
C TYR A 76 1.97 4.08 14.82
N VAL A 77 1.31 4.17 13.67
CA VAL A 77 -0.11 3.85 13.56
C VAL A 77 -0.31 2.34 13.46
N GLU A 78 -0.82 1.73 14.52
CA GLU A 78 -1.24 0.32 14.50
C GLU A 78 -2.42 0.09 13.53
N ASN A 79 -2.40 -1.07 12.86
CA ASN A 79 -3.44 -1.58 11.96
C ASN A 79 -4.63 -2.16 12.72
#